data_AF-A0A9W7Y0U0-F1
#
_entry.id   AF-A0A9W7Y0U0-F1
#
_cell.length_a   1.000
_cell.length_b   1.000
_cell.length_c   1.000
_cell.angle_alpha   90.00
_cell.angle_beta   90.00
_cell.angle_gamma   90.00
#
_symmetry.space_group_name_H-M   'P 1'
#
loop_
_entity.id
_entity.type
_entity.pdbx_description
1 polymer ?
#
loop_
_entity_poly.entity_id
_entity_poly.type
_entity_poly.pdbx_seq_one_letter_code
_entity_poly.pdbx_strand_id
1 'polypeptide(L)'
;MLRAAAAEVTAQQATVRLTAAAASLNGIFAVNKPPGISCTGVLDYFKRNVGHGADHVPFSEHFARERHLRRTGKKIRRQKYSLTLRVGHGGTLDVEAAGVLLVGISKGCKLLGGYLAGGKTYLATARLGVATDSYDSEGKIVGIGATAGVTGEALQATIPRFVGQIEQMPPIYSALKFNGKRLYEYARGGEPVPPDIMPRLAYVGDIKLLHFENPATQQQLGQRVTLPAQYADYYAGGRYEWIEGAGEMRLGEVMTPFANCPSLPRFQMLVQCGGGVYIRSLVHDIGAILGCGASMVSLVRMTQGPIHL
;
A
#
# COMPACT_ATOMS: atom_id res chain seq x y z
N MET A 1 -5.91 42.47 -30.67
CA MET A 1 -4.79 41.64 -31.18
C MET A 1 -3.54 41.74 -30.29
N LEU A 2 -2.99 42.93 -30.00
CA LEU A 2 -1.77 43.09 -29.16
C LEU A 2 -1.85 42.49 -27.74
N ARG A 3 -2.98 42.61 -27.03
CA ARG A 3 -3.17 41.99 -25.70
C ARG A 3 -3.19 40.46 -25.73
N ALA A 4 -3.73 39.87 -26.80
CA ALA A 4 -3.77 38.42 -26.96
C ALA A 4 -2.38 37.86 -27.28
N ALA A 5 -1.63 38.53 -28.17
CA ALA A 5 -0.24 38.17 -28.49
C ALA A 5 0.69 38.31 -27.26
N ALA A 6 0.53 39.36 -26.44
CA ALA A 6 1.29 39.52 -25.21
C ALA A 6 0.99 38.43 -24.17
N ALA A 7 -0.28 38.04 -24.03
CA ALA A 7 -0.69 36.92 -23.17
C ALA A 7 -0.12 35.59 -23.67
N GLU A 8 -0.09 35.38 -24.98
CA GLU A 8 0.45 34.17 -25.62
C GLU A 8 1.97 34.06 -25.45
N VAL A 9 2.71 35.17 -25.63
CA VAL A 9 4.16 35.25 -25.34
C VAL A 9 4.46 35.03 -23.86
N THR A 10 3.65 35.59 -22.96
CA THR A 10 3.80 35.41 -21.50
C THR A 10 3.54 33.95 -21.10
N ALA A 11 2.51 33.32 -21.68
CA ALA A 11 2.21 31.90 -21.47
C ALA A 11 3.32 31.00 -22.03
N GLN A 12 3.90 31.31 -23.18
CA GLN A 12 5.06 30.61 -23.73
C GLN A 12 6.30 30.75 -22.83
N GLN A 13 6.61 31.95 -22.35
CA GLN A 13 7.75 32.18 -21.46
C GLN A 13 7.57 31.51 -20.09
N ALA A 14 6.36 31.54 -19.53
CA ALA A 14 6.02 30.83 -18.30
C ALA A 14 6.13 29.31 -18.48
N THR A 15 5.63 28.80 -19.61
CA THR A 15 5.79 27.39 -19.99
C THR A 15 7.27 27.03 -20.05
N VAL A 16 8.10 27.77 -20.81
CA VAL A 16 9.55 27.54 -20.95
C VAL A 16 10.29 27.54 -19.61
N ARG A 17 9.98 28.48 -18.70
CA ARG A 17 10.57 28.52 -17.35
C ARG A 17 10.19 27.30 -16.52
N LEU A 18 8.94 26.86 -16.60
CA LEU A 18 8.46 25.66 -15.91
C LEU A 18 9.05 24.39 -16.52
N THR A 19 9.23 24.32 -17.84
CA THR A 19 9.98 23.25 -18.50
C THR A 19 11.42 23.19 -18.00
N ALA A 20 12.07 24.35 -17.84
CA ALA A 20 13.45 24.43 -17.35
C ALA A 20 13.56 24.02 -15.86
N ALA A 21 12.60 24.40 -15.01
CA ALA A 21 12.53 23.97 -13.62
C ALA A 21 12.18 22.47 -13.47
N ALA A 22 11.32 21.92 -14.34
CA ALA A 22 11.09 20.48 -14.42
C ALA A 22 12.32 19.71 -14.88
N ALA A 23 13.05 20.28 -15.86
CA ALA A 23 14.25 19.69 -16.40
C ALA A 23 15.42 19.74 -15.41
N SER A 24 15.42 20.68 -14.46
CA SER A 24 16.40 20.74 -13.38
C SER A 24 16.10 19.75 -12.24
N LEU A 25 14.84 19.35 -12.04
CA LEU A 25 14.46 18.30 -11.09
C LEU A 25 15.01 16.93 -11.52
N ASN A 26 16.10 16.53 -10.86
CA ASN A 26 16.80 15.28 -11.10
C ASN A 26 17.18 14.66 -9.74
N GLY A 27 16.72 13.45 -9.46
CA GLY A 27 17.09 12.79 -8.21
C GLY A 27 16.09 11.74 -7.74
N ILE A 28 16.35 11.25 -6.54
CA ILE A 28 15.43 10.39 -5.79
C ILE A 28 14.77 11.25 -4.72
N PHE A 29 13.45 11.13 -4.62
CA PHE A 29 12.62 11.82 -3.66
C PHE A 29 11.90 10.77 -2.82
N ALA A 30 11.95 10.91 -1.51
CA ALA A 30 11.08 10.14 -0.63
C ALA A 30 9.71 10.83 -0.58
N VAL A 31 8.65 10.07 -0.82
CA VAL A 31 7.28 10.57 -0.70
C VAL A 31 6.51 9.70 0.28
N ASN A 32 5.66 10.33 1.08
CA ASN A 32 4.72 9.61 1.93
C ASN A 32 3.49 9.23 1.11
N LYS A 33 3.39 7.98 0.66
CA LYS A 33 2.23 7.51 -0.10
C LYS A 33 1.04 7.36 0.86
N PRO A 34 -0.12 8.02 0.63
CA PRO A 34 -1.32 7.72 1.40
C PRO A 34 -1.88 6.33 1.04
N PRO A 35 -2.68 5.69 1.90
CA PRO A 35 -3.47 4.52 1.51
C PRO A 35 -4.52 4.91 0.45
N GLY A 36 -4.98 3.94 -0.35
CA GLY A 36 -6.00 4.13 -1.38
C GLY A 36 -5.48 4.67 -2.72
N ILE A 37 -4.24 5.15 -2.79
CA ILE A 37 -3.61 5.60 -4.05
C ILE A 37 -2.61 4.56 -4.54
N SER A 38 -2.60 4.27 -5.84
CA SER A 38 -1.60 3.38 -6.42
C SER A 38 -0.24 4.10 -6.54
N CYS A 39 0.86 3.36 -6.56
CA CYS A 39 2.18 3.96 -6.85
C CYS A 39 2.17 4.67 -8.22
N THR A 40 1.50 4.10 -9.23
CA THR A 40 1.33 4.74 -10.54
C THR A 40 0.54 6.05 -10.42
N GLY A 41 -0.50 6.07 -9.59
CA GLY A 41 -1.28 7.25 -9.27
C GLY A 41 -0.46 8.42 -8.73
N VAL A 42 0.48 8.11 -7.82
CA VAL A 42 1.49 9.06 -7.35
C VAL A 42 2.37 9.55 -8.51
N LEU A 43 2.90 8.64 -9.32
CA LEU A 43 3.73 9.06 -10.47
C LEU A 43 2.97 9.95 -11.46
N ASP A 44 1.69 9.67 -11.69
CA ASP A 44 0.84 10.48 -12.55
C ASP A 44 0.54 11.86 -11.94
N TYR A 45 0.45 11.96 -10.61
CA TYR A 45 0.39 13.25 -9.92
C TYR A 45 1.66 14.08 -10.16
N PHE A 46 2.85 13.47 -10.03
CA PHE A 46 4.13 14.15 -10.30
C PHE A 46 4.22 14.60 -11.76
N LYS A 47 3.84 13.76 -12.73
CA LYS A 47 3.84 14.14 -14.15
C LYS A 47 2.92 15.32 -14.47
N ARG A 48 1.84 15.50 -13.71
CA ARG A 48 0.87 16.59 -13.90
C ARG A 48 1.35 17.90 -13.30
N ASN A 49 1.91 17.84 -12.10
CA ASN A 49 2.21 19.04 -11.31
C ASN A 49 3.68 19.46 -11.38
N VAL A 50 4.58 18.57 -11.80
CA VAL A 50 5.99 18.93 -12.03
C VAL A 50 6.17 19.39 -13.47
N GLY A 51 6.54 20.66 -13.63
CA GLY A 51 6.97 21.22 -14.91
C GLY A 51 5.90 21.82 -15.80
N HIS A 52 4.64 21.76 -15.40
CA HIS A 52 3.56 22.40 -16.12
C HIS A 52 3.13 23.69 -15.43
N GLY A 53 2.91 24.73 -16.23
CA GLY A 53 2.08 25.89 -15.84
C GLY A 53 0.59 25.62 -15.97
N ALA A 54 0.19 24.36 -15.88
CA ALA A 54 -1.21 24.00 -15.72
C ALA A 54 -1.63 24.37 -14.29
N ASP A 55 -2.91 24.70 -14.11
CA ASP A 55 -3.46 24.96 -12.78
C ASP A 55 -3.09 23.81 -11.84
N HIS A 56 -2.37 24.15 -10.76
CA HIS A 56 -1.93 23.18 -9.77
C HIS A 56 -3.14 22.42 -9.25
N VAL A 57 -3.15 21.10 -9.45
CA VAL A 57 -4.21 20.24 -8.90
C VAL A 57 -3.79 19.85 -7.50
N PRO A 58 -4.55 20.23 -6.45
CA PRO A 58 -4.27 19.78 -5.09
C PRO A 58 -4.18 18.25 -5.03
N PHE A 59 -3.24 17.73 -4.26
CA PHE A 59 -3.03 16.28 -4.13
C PHE A 59 -4.32 15.57 -3.67
N SER A 60 -5.09 16.18 -2.78
CA SER A 60 -6.40 15.71 -2.31
C SER A 60 -7.41 15.52 -3.44
N GLU A 61 -7.48 16.44 -4.40
CA GLU A 61 -8.39 16.36 -5.55
C GLU A 61 -7.96 15.24 -6.52
N HIS A 62 -6.67 15.15 -6.83
CA HIS A 62 -6.14 14.07 -7.66
C HIS A 62 -6.42 12.70 -7.03
N PHE A 63 -6.21 12.58 -5.71
CA PHE A 63 -6.49 11.39 -4.94
C PHE A 63 -7.98 11.01 -4.96
N ALA A 64 -8.89 11.96 -4.70
CA ALA A 64 -10.33 11.74 -4.77
C ALA A 64 -10.78 11.25 -6.15
N ARG A 65 -10.20 11.80 -7.22
CA ARG A 65 -10.48 11.37 -8.59
C ARG A 65 -9.97 9.95 -8.87
N GLU A 66 -8.75 9.60 -8.45
CA GLU A 66 -8.23 8.24 -8.61
C GLU A 66 -9.11 7.21 -7.87
N ARG A 67 -9.56 7.55 -6.65
CA ARG A 67 -10.49 6.74 -5.87
C ARG A 67 -11.83 6.53 -6.60
N HIS A 68 -12.41 7.60 -7.14
CA HIS A 68 -13.66 7.51 -7.91
C HIS A 68 -13.52 6.62 -9.15
N LEU A 69 -12.42 6.76 -9.90
CA LEU A 69 -12.17 5.96 -11.10
C LEU A 69 -11.98 4.46 -10.77
N ARG A 70 -11.30 4.15 -9.66
CA ARG A 70 -11.18 2.77 -9.15
C ARG A 70 -12.55 2.17 -8.82
N ARG A 71 -13.38 2.89 -8.05
CA ARG A 71 -14.72 2.41 -7.65
C ARG A 71 -15.61 2.12 -8.85
N THR A 72 -15.55 2.99 -9.86
CA THR A 72 -16.41 2.88 -11.05
C THR A 72 -15.85 1.96 -12.14
N GLY A 73 -14.67 1.38 -11.94
CA GLY A 73 -13.97 0.57 -12.95
C GLY A 73 -13.54 1.35 -14.21
N LYS A 74 -13.73 2.68 -14.22
CA LYS A 74 -13.40 3.54 -15.36
C LYS A 74 -11.88 3.67 -15.48
N LYS A 75 -11.36 3.50 -16.70
CA LYS A 75 -9.93 3.66 -16.97
C LYS A 75 -9.52 5.13 -16.81
N ILE A 76 -8.40 5.36 -16.13
CA ILE A 76 -7.70 6.63 -16.19
C ILE A 76 -7.24 6.81 -17.65
N ARG A 77 -7.86 7.73 -18.39
CA ARG A 77 -7.35 8.14 -19.70
C ARG A 77 -5.94 8.71 -19.46
N ARG A 78 -4.92 8.06 -20.02
CA ARG A 78 -3.57 8.64 -20.11
C ARG A 78 -3.68 9.90 -20.95
N GLN A 79 -3.88 11.03 -20.30
CA GLN A 79 -3.69 12.31 -20.95
C GLN A 79 -2.23 12.33 -21.43
N LYS A 80 -1.99 12.62 -22.71
CA LYS A 80 -0.63 12.81 -23.21
C LYS A 80 -0.07 14.03 -22.49
N TYR A 81 0.72 13.81 -21.44
CA TYR A 81 1.43 14.89 -20.76
C TYR A 81 2.51 15.40 -21.72
N SER A 82 2.56 16.70 -21.99
CA SER A 82 3.40 17.29 -23.04
C SER A 82 4.89 17.28 -22.68
N LEU A 83 5.24 16.92 -21.44
CA LEU A 83 6.61 16.76 -20.98
C LEU A 83 7.05 15.29 -20.99
N THR A 84 8.21 15.04 -21.59
CA THR A 84 9.00 13.81 -21.48
C THR A 84 9.64 13.65 -20.09
N LEU A 85 8.96 14.08 -19.02
CA LEU A 85 9.45 13.93 -17.66
C LEU A 85 9.41 12.45 -17.27
N ARG A 86 10.59 11.84 -17.20
CA ARG A 86 10.72 10.44 -16.80
C ARG A 86 10.55 10.35 -15.30
N VAL A 87 9.52 9.63 -14.85
CA VAL A 87 9.33 9.32 -13.43
C VAL A 87 9.13 7.83 -13.22
N GLY A 88 9.62 7.31 -12.09
CA GLY A 88 9.52 5.91 -11.70
C GLY A 88 9.51 5.78 -10.17
N HIS A 89 9.22 4.58 -9.66
CA HIS A 89 9.25 4.32 -8.21
C HIS A 89 10.21 3.17 -7.86
N GLY A 90 10.83 3.23 -6.68
CA GLY A 90 11.87 2.32 -6.21
C GLY A 90 11.36 1.07 -5.49
N GLY A 91 10.16 0.60 -5.82
CA GLY A 91 9.53 -0.55 -5.15
C GLY A 91 8.04 -0.31 -4.89
N THR A 92 7.21 -1.24 -5.37
CA THR A 92 5.74 -1.13 -5.26
C THR A 92 5.31 -1.20 -3.80
N LEU A 93 4.35 -0.36 -3.42
CA LEU A 93 3.51 -0.54 -2.24
C LEU A 93 2.13 -0.97 -2.70
N ASP A 94 1.48 -1.81 -1.89
CA ASP A 94 0.08 -2.11 -2.10
C ASP A 94 -0.75 -0.84 -2.06
N VAL A 95 -1.89 -0.85 -2.74
CA VAL A 95 -2.69 0.37 -2.92
C VAL A 95 -3.16 0.91 -1.57
N GLU A 96 -3.58 0.02 -0.67
CA GLU A 96 -4.02 0.38 0.67
C GLU A 96 -2.88 0.50 1.70
N ALA A 97 -1.64 0.21 1.31
CA ALA A 97 -0.48 0.45 2.17
C ALA A 97 -0.10 1.94 2.14
N ALA A 98 0.40 2.48 3.25
CA ALA A 98 0.91 3.83 3.34
C ALA A 98 2.44 3.86 3.54
N GLY A 99 3.03 5.05 3.56
CA GLY A 99 4.41 5.27 4.00
C GLY A 99 5.41 5.49 2.86
N VAL A 100 6.70 5.25 3.14
CA VAL A 100 7.82 5.62 2.26
C VAL A 100 7.69 5.01 0.87
N LEU A 101 7.59 5.85 -0.15
CA LEU A 101 7.74 5.49 -1.54
C LEU A 101 8.88 6.32 -2.15
N LEU A 102 9.92 5.65 -2.66
CA LEU A 102 10.96 6.35 -3.39
C LEU A 102 10.50 6.64 -4.81
N VAL A 103 10.54 7.90 -5.22
CA VAL A 103 10.21 8.38 -6.56
C VAL A 103 11.47 8.91 -7.21
N GLY A 104 11.83 8.34 -8.35
CA GLY A 104 12.94 8.83 -9.16
C GLY A 104 12.41 9.76 -10.23
N ILE A 105 13.05 10.92 -10.41
CA ILE A 105 12.75 11.87 -11.48
C ILE A 105 13.99 11.99 -12.37
N SER A 106 13.77 11.91 -13.69
CA SER A 106 14.77 12.05 -14.74
C SER A 106 15.96 11.09 -14.53
N LYS A 107 17.16 11.59 -14.26
CA LYS A 107 18.36 10.75 -14.00
C LYS A 107 18.19 9.87 -12.75
N GLY A 108 17.40 10.30 -11.76
CA GLY A 108 17.14 9.53 -10.55
C GLY A 108 16.41 8.21 -10.79
N CYS A 109 15.66 8.08 -11.90
CA CYS A 109 15.06 6.79 -12.29
C CYS A 109 16.11 5.67 -12.44
N LYS A 110 17.34 6.01 -12.86
CA LYS A 110 18.42 5.02 -13.02
C LYS A 110 18.98 4.54 -11.67
N LEU A 111 18.81 5.34 -10.62
CA LEU A 111 19.32 5.05 -9.27
C LEU A 111 18.35 4.17 -8.47
N LEU A 112 17.08 4.10 -8.85
CA LEU A 112 16.03 3.35 -8.14
C LEU A 112 16.35 1.86 -7.97
N GLY A 113 17.09 1.26 -8.90
CA GLY A 113 17.47 -0.16 -8.84
C GLY A 113 18.23 -0.52 -7.56
N GLY A 114 19.11 0.37 -7.09
CA GLY A 114 19.88 0.16 -5.86
C GLY A 114 19.04 0.09 -4.58
N TYR A 115 17.82 0.65 -4.60
CA TYR A 115 16.94 0.70 -3.43
C TYR A 115 15.92 -0.45 -3.39
N LEU A 116 15.79 -1.23 -4.47
CA LEU A 116 14.87 -2.37 -4.52
C LEU A 116 15.30 -3.49 -3.56
N ALA A 117 16.60 -3.77 -3.52
CA ALA A 117 17.20 -4.79 -2.66
C ALA A 117 17.39 -4.34 -1.20
N GLY A 118 17.39 -3.03 -0.94
CA GLY A 118 17.57 -2.48 0.40
C GLY A 118 16.51 -2.94 1.40
N GLY A 119 16.91 -3.00 2.67
CA GLY A 119 16.04 -3.36 3.79
C GLY A 119 14.83 -2.43 3.92
N LYS A 120 13.73 -2.95 4.45
CA LYS A 120 12.47 -2.23 4.63
C LYS A 120 11.89 -2.60 5.99
N THR A 121 11.34 -1.60 6.68
CA THR A 121 10.60 -1.81 7.92
C THR A 121 9.13 -1.52 7.68
N TYR A 122 8.27 -2.44 8.09
CA TYR A 122 6.82 -2.32 7.97
C TYR A 122 6.15 -2.39 9.34
N LEU A 123 5.15 -1.54 9.56
CA LEU A 123 4.16 -1.74 10.62
C LEU A 123 2.92 -2.37 9.98
N ALA A 124 2.60 -3.58 10.39
CA ALA A 124 1.44 -4.32 9.89
C ALA A 124 0.40 -4.51 11.00
N THR A 125 -0.86 -4.29 10.68
CA THR A 125 -2.01 -4.66 11.52
C THR A 125 -2.80 -5.74 10.80
N ALA A 126 -3.17 -6.80 11.51
CA ALA A 126 -3.89 -7.94 10.94
C ALA A 126 -5.00 -8.43 11.87
N ARG A 127 -5.93 -9.19 11.31
CA ARG A 127 -7.01 -9.89 12.03
C ARG A 127 -6.87 -11.39 11.85
N LEU A 128 -7.10 -12.13 12.92
CA LEU A 128 -7.14 -13.58 12.98
C LEU A 128 -8.59 -14.06 12.89
N GLY A 129 -8.81 -15.28 12.39
CA GLY A 129 -10.14 -15.86 12.22
C GLY A 129 -10.77 -15.63 10.86
N VAL A 130 -10.02 -15.07 9.90
CA VAL A 130 -10.56 -14.68 8.59
C VAL A 130 -9.47 -14.69 7.53
N ALA A 131 -9.72 -15.37 6.43
CA ALA A 131 -8.86 -15.44 5.25
C ALA A 131 -9.55 -14.81 4.04
N THR A 132 -8.80 -14.04 3.25
CA THR A 132 -9.27 -13.46 1.99
C THR A 132 -8.43 -13.91 0.80
N ASP A 133 -8.99 -13.84 -0.40
CA ASP A 133 -8.29 -14.18 -1.65
C ASP A 133 -7.09 -13.26 -1.98
N SER A 134 -7.09 -12.02 -1.47
CA SER A 134 -6.00 -11.06 -1.63
C SER A 134 -5.01 -11.03 -0.46
N TYR A 135 -5.28 -11.80 0.61
CA TYR A 135 -4.58 -11.76 1.90
C TYR A 135 -4.60 -10.39 2.59
N ASP A 136 -5.50 -9.50 2.16
CA ASP A 136 -5.76 -8.20 2.79
C ASP A 136 -7.25 -7.90 2.92
N SER A 137 -7.55 -6.74 3.51
CA SER A 137 -8.92 -6.32 3.81
C SER A 137 -9.78 -5.98 2.60
N GLU A 138 -9.19 -5.85 1.41
CA GLU A 138 -9.93 -5.55 0.18
C GLU A 138 -10.41 -6.80 -0.55
N GLY A 139 -9.92 -7.97 -0.13
CA GLY A 139 -10.26 -9.24 -0.75
C GLY A 139 -11.62 -9.77 -0.36
N LYS A 140 -12.09 -10.76 -1.12
CA LYS A 140 -13.28 -11.54 -0.77
C LYS A 140 -12.91 -12.54 0.32
N ILE A 141 -13.80 -12.73 1.29
CA ILE A 141 -13.64 -13.77 2.31
C ILE A 141 -13.67 -15.13 1.62
N VAL A 142 -12.64 -15.94 1.89
CA VAL A 142 -12.54 -17.34 1.43
C VAL A 142 -12.51 -18.33 2.59
N GLY A 143 -12.38 -17.85 3.83
CA GLY A 143 -12.44 -18.68 5.02
C GLY A 143 -12.69 -17.89 6.29
N ILE A 144 -13.38 -18.51 7.23
CA ILE A 144 -13.60 -18.02 8.60
C ILE A 144 -13.17 -19.15 9.54
N GLY A 145 -12.34 -18.82 10.52
CA GLY A 145 -11.79 -19.77 11.48
C GLY A 145 -12.21 -19.46 12.92
N ALA A 146 -12.16 -20.48 13.77
CA ALA A 146 -12.42 -20.32 15.20
C ALA A 146 -11.28 -19.53 15.88
N THR A 147 -11.64 -18.59 16.75
CA THR A 147 -10.68 -17.65 17.36
C THR A 147 -10.60 -17.73 18.89
N ALA A 148 -11.50 -18.49 19.53
CA ALA A 148 -11.58 -18.58 20.99
C ALA A 148 -10.29 -19.11 21.63
N GLY A 149 -9.57 -20.02 20.96
CA GLY A 149 -8.31 -20.60 21.46
C GLY A 149 -7.04 -19.86 21.03
N VAL A 150 -7.16 -18.77 20.27
CA VAL A 150 -5.98 -18.05 19.76
C VAL A 150 -5.48 -17.07 20.81
N THR A 151 -4.21 -17.21 21.22
CA THR A 151 -3.60 -16.37 22.25
C THR A 151 -2.40 -15.57 21.74
N GLY A 152 -2.06 -14.52 22.46
CA GLY A 152 -0.86 -13.72 22.19
C GLY A 152 0.42 -14.54 22.29
N GLU A 153 0.49 -15.49 23.23
CA GLU A 153 1.64 -16.38 23.43
C GLU A 153 1.78 -17.36 22.26
N ALA A 154 0.67 -17.92 21.75
CA ALA A 154 0.70 -18.78 20.56
C ALA A 154 1.21 -18.00 19.33
N LEU A 155 0.81 -16.74 19.20
CA LEU A 155 1.33 -15.85 18.16
C LEU A 155 2.83 -15.58 18.34
N GLN A 156 3.29 -15.26 19.55
CA GLN A 156 4.72 -15.08 19.86
C GLN A 156 5.54 -16.34 19.58
N ALA A 157 5.02 -17.53 19.89
CA ALA A 157 5.69 -18.80 19.60
C ALA A 157 5.73 -19.12 18.09
N THR A 158 4.79 -18.58 17.31
CA THR A 158 4.70 -18.79 15.86
C THR A 158 5.65 -17.87 15.08
N ILE A 159 5.82 -16.63 15.52
CA ILE A 159 6.61 -15.60 14.82
C ILE A 159 8.05 -16.03 14.48
N PRO A 160 8.83 -16.68 15.36
CA PRO A 160 10.21 -17.07 15.07
C PRO A 160 10.38 -17.95 13.83
N ARG A 161 9.33 -18.68 13.41
CA ARG A 161 9.35 -19.53 12.21
C ARG A 161 9.49 -18.73 10.91
N PHE A 162 9.25 -17.41 10.98
CA PHE A 162 9.30 -16.50 9.85
C PHE A 162 10.50 -15.57 9.87
N VAL A 163 11.43 -15.74 10.82
CA VAL A 163 12.67 -14.95 10.92
C VAL A 163 13.82 -15.73 10.27
N GLY A 164 14.67 -15.02 9.55
CA GLY A 164 15.76 -15.58 8.74
C GLY A 164 15.38 -15.75 7.28
N GLN A 165 15.97 -16.76 6.63
CA GLN A 165 15.66 -17.11 5.26
C GLN A 165 14.41 -17.98 5.22
N ILE A 166 13.40 -17.53 4.48
CA ILE A 166 12.11 -18.20 4.35
C ILE A 166 11.76 -18.40 2.87
N GLU A 167 10.93 -19.39 2.60
CA GLU A 167 10.26 -19.54 1.31
C GLU A 167 8.85 -18.95 1.40
N GLN A 168 8.49 -18.11 0.43
CA GLN A 168 7.20 -17.47 0.42
C GLN A 168 6.54 -17.62 -0.95
N MET A 169 5.28 -18.04 -0.94
CA MET A 169 4.44 -17.97 -2.13
C MET A 169 4.06 -16.50 -2.39
N PRO A 170 4.40 -15.93 -3.57
CA PRO A 170 3.92 -14.61 -3.94
C PRO A 170 2.39 -14.61 -4.00
N PRO A 171 1.70 -13.60 -3.44
CA PRO A 171 0.27 -13.53 -3.53
C PRO A 171 -0.15 -13.30 -5.00
N ILE A 172 -1.30 -13.83 -5.39
CA ILE A 172 -1.84 -13.69 -6.75
C ILE A 172 -2.00 -12.20 -7.09
N TYR A 173 -2.47 -11.40 -6.13
CA TYR A 173 -2.54 -9.94 -6.26
C TYR A 173 -1.17 -9.28 -6.04
N SER A 174 -0.18 -9.60 -6.86
CA SER A 174 1.16 -9.01 -6.83
C SER A 174 1.60 -8.47 -8.19
N ALA A 175 2.56 -7.55 -8.17
CA ALA A 175 3.17 -6.97 -9.37
C ALA A 175 4.23 -7.89 -10.03
N LEU A 176 4.42 -9.10 -9.50
CA LEU A 176 5.35 -10.07 -10.03
C LEU A 176 4.96 -10.45 -11.45
N LYS A 177 5.94 -10.56 -12.36
CA LYS A 177 5.71 -11.00 -13.73
C LYS A 177 5.87 -12.52 -13.85
N PHE A 178 4.93 -13.14 -14.55
CA PHE A 178 4.95 -14.53 -14.96
C PHE A 178 4.53 -14.59 -16.44
N ASN A 179 5.31 -15.25 -17.29
CA ASN A 179 5.08 -15.31 -18.75
C ASN A 179 4.78 -13.94 -19.40
N GLY A 180 5.53 -12.91 -18.99
CA GLY A 180 5.41 -11.53 -19.52
C GLY A 180 4.26 -10.70 -18.94
N LYS A 181 3.28 -11.31 -18.27
CA LYS A 181 2.10 -10.67 -17.65
C LYS A 181 2.26 -10.58 -16.14
N ARG A 182 1.66 -9.58 -15.47
CA ARG A 182 1.74 -9.49 -13.99
C ARG A 182 0.70 -10.38 -13.33
N LEU A 183 1.00 -10.97 -12.16
CA LEU A 183 0.09 -11.90 -11.46
C LEU A 183 -1.28 -11.28 -11.18
N TYR A 184 -1.34 -10.02 -10.74
CA TYR A 184 -2.64 -9.36 -10.52
C TYR A 184 -3.50 -9.22 -11.78
N GLU A 185 -2.90 -9.25 -12.98
CA GLU A 185 -3.61 -9.13 -14.25
C GLU A 185 -4.35 -10.42 -14.62
N TYR A 186 -3.89 -11.58 -14.12
CA TYR A 186 -4.63 -12.84 -14.24
C TYR A 186 -5.88 -12.81 -13.35
N ALA A 187 -5.71 -12.51 -12.06
CA ALA A 187 -6.83 -12.44 -11.11
C ALA A 187 -7.91 -11.43 -11.51
N ARG A 188 -7.52 -10.25 -12.02
CA ARG A 188 -8.49 -9.24 -12.47
C ARG A 188 -9.13 -9.56 -13.82
N GLY A 189 -8.45 -10.33 -14.66
CA GLY A 189 -8.97 -10.78 -15.95
C GLY A 189 -9.92 -11.96 -15.84
N GLY A 190 -10.04 -12.59 -14.65
CA GLY A 190 -10.74 -13.85 -14.48
C GLY A 190 -10.02 -15.04 -15.15
N GLU A 191 -8.75 -14.86 -15.52
CA GLU A 191 -7.94 -15.92 -16.11
C GLU A 191 -7.41 -16.84 -14.99
N PRO A 192 -7.28 -18.15 -15.27
CA PRO A 192 -6.69 -19.08 -14.31
C PRO A 192 -5.28 -18.62 -13.94
N VAL A 193 -5.00 -18.63 -12.65
CA VAL A 193 -3.66 -18.33 -12.13
C VAL A 193 -2.71 -19.42 -12.64
N PRO A 194 -1.53 -19.06 -13.18
CA PRO A 194 -0.58 -20.05 -13.65
C PRO A 194 -0.25 -21.07 -12.55
N PRO A 195 -0.32 -22.38 -12.82
CA PRO A 195 -0.10 -23.40 -11.80
C PRO A 195 1.35 -23.47 -11.33
N ASP A 196 2.30 -23.00 -12.15
CA ASP A 196 3.74 -23.13 -11.90
C ASP A 196 4.34 -21.93 -11.12
N ILE A 197 3.53 -21.20 -10.37
CA ILE A 197 4.06 -20.15 -9.48
C ILE A 197 4.78 -20.84 -8.33
N MET A 198 6.10 -20.71 -8.31
CA MET A 198 6.95 -21.30 -7.28
C MET A 198 7.14 -20.35 -6.09
N PRO A 199 7.30 -20.89 -4.86
CA PRO A 199 7.80 -20.14 -3.71
C PRO A 199 9.13 -19.45 -4.04
N ARG A 200 9.39 -18.33 -3.37
CA ARG A 200 10.62 -17.55 -3.54
C ARG A 200 11.32 -17.37 -2.21
N LEU A 201 12.65 -17.40 -2.26
CA LEU A 201 13.47 -17.03 -1.12
C LEU A 201 13.26 -15.56 -0.78
N ALA A 202 13.01 -15.33 0.50
CA ALA A 202 12.86 -14.04 1.13
C ALA A 202 13.67 -14.04 2.42
N TYR A 203 14.16 -12.86 2.83
CA TYR A 203 14.85 -12.70 4.09
C TYR A 203 14.10 -11.74 4.98
N VAL A 204 13.76 -12.22 6.18
CA VAL A 204 13.16 -11.43 7.26
C VAL A 204 14.20 -11.31 8.35
N GLY A 205 14.63 -10.09 8.64
CA GLY A 205 15.65 -9.84 9.67
C GLY A 205 15.09 -9.96 11.08
N ASP A 206 13.92 -9.37 11.31
CA ASP A 206 13.27 -9.37 12.63
C ASP A 206 11.76 -9.17 12.50
N ILE A 207 11.01 -9.75 13.45
CA ILE A 207 9.58 -9.51 13.63
C ILE A 207 9.33 -9.28 15.11
N LYS A 208 8.86 -8.08 15.45
CA LYS A 208 8.44 -7.74 16.80
C LYS A 208 6.92 -7.70 16.89
N LEU A 209 6.33 -8.57 17.71
CA LEU A 209 4.94 -8.42 18.13
C LEU A 209 4.83 -7.18 19.03
N LEU A 210 4.05 -6.20 18.60
CA LEU A 210 3.85 -4.95 19.34
C LEU A 210 2.60 -5.02 20.20
N HIS A 211 1.54 -5.61 19.64
CA HIS A 211 0.23 -5.67 20.26
C HIS A 211 -0.53 -6.90 19.82
N PHE A 212 -1.29 -7.49 20.74
CA PHE A 212 -2.33 -8.47 20.46
C PHE A 212 -3.54 -8.18 21.34
N GLU A 213 -4.73 -8.36 20.79
CA GLU A 213 -5.99 -8.35 21.52
C GLU A 213 -6.89 -9.48 21.01
N ASN A 214 -7.50 -10.22 21.93
CA ASN A 214 -8.58 -11.16 21.64
C ASN A 214 -9.83 -10.73 22.41
N PRO A 215 -10.80 -10.09 21.75
CA PRO A 215 -12.03 -9.65 22.42
C PRO A 215 -12.84 -10.79 23.06
N ALA A 216 -12.78 -12.00 22.50
CA ALA A 216 -13.55 -13.14 22.99
C ALA A 216 -13.03 -13.68 24.33
N THR A 217 -11.71 -13.65 24.55
CA THR A 217 -11.07 -14.07 25.81
C THR A 217 -10.68 -12.90 26.69
N GLN A 218 -10.91 -11.66 26.24
CA GLN A 218 -10.43 -10.42 26.85
C GLN A 218 -8.91 -10.36 27.05
N GLN A 219 -8.15 -11.21 26.34
CA GLN A 219 -6.70 -11.20 26.43
C GLN A 219 -6.12 -9.98 25.71
N GLN A 220 -5.13 -9.35 26.32
CA GLN A 220 -4.36 -8.29 25.72
C GLN A 220 -2.86 -8.50 26.00
N LEU A 221 -2.02 -8.25 25.01
CA LEU A 221 -0.57 -8.32 25.13
C LEU A 221 0.07 -7.13 24.43
N GLY A 222 1.11 -6.56 25.04
CA GLY A 222 1.83 -5.40 24.50
C GLY A 222 0.98 -4.13 24.44
N GLN A 223 1.44 -3.15 23.66
CA GLN A 223 0.77 -1.85 23.53
C GLN A 223 0.55 -1.54 22.06
N ARG A 224 -0.67 -1.08 21.75
CA ARG A 224 -1.00 -0.64 20.40
C ARG A 224 -0.11 0.54 20.02
N VAL A 225 0.57 0.43 18.89
CA VAL A 225 1.31 1.55 18.33
C VAL A 225 0.35 2.39 17.50
N THR A 226 0.07 3.58 18.03
CA THR A 226 -0.60 4.64 17.29
C THR A 226 0.45 5.39 16.49
N LEU A 227 0.21 5.56 15.20
CA LEU A 227 1.13 6.32 14.36
C LEU A 227 0.98 7.82 14.64
N PRO A 228 2.01 8.64 14.36
CA PRO A 228 1.94 10.10 14.45
C PRO A 228 0.71 10.69 13.76
N ALA A 229 0.26 11.87 14.18
CA ALA A 229 -0.96 12.52 13.69
C ALA A 229 -1.03 12.66 12.16
N GLN A 230 0.11 12.85 11.46
CA GLN A 230 0.15 12.86 10.00
C GLN A 230 -0.25 11.53 9.34
N TYR A 231 -0.35 10.46 10.13
CA TYR A 231 -0.92 9.17 9.76
C TYR A 231 -2.22 8.85 10.49
N ALA A 232 -2.65 9.67 11.46
CA ALA A 232 -3.87 9.41 12.21
C ALA A 232 -5.08 9.32 11.29
N ASP A 233 -5.23 10.23 10.32
CA ASP A 233 -6.32 10.19 9.33
C ASP A 233 -6.36 8.90 8.49
N TYR A 234 -5.25 8.16 8.43
CA TYR A 234 -5.13 6.90 7.70
C TYR A 234 -5.51 5.66 8.53
N TYR A 235 -5.49 5.75 9.87
CA TYR A 235 -5.67 4.59 10.78
C TYR A 235 -6.67 4.83 11.92
N ALA A 236 -6.81 6.06 12.40
CA ALA A 236 -7.89 6.53 13.28
C ALA A 236 -9.05 7.00 12.39
N GLY A 237 -10.13 6.21 12.34
CA GLY A 237 -11.28 6.45 11.45
C GLY A 237 -11.12 5.90 10.03
N GLY A 238 -10.14 5.02 9.79
CA GLY A 238 -9.81 4.50 8.45
C GLY A 238 -11.05 4.14 7.63
N ARG A 239 -11.39 4.97 6.63
CA ARG A 239 -12.55 4.79 5.74
C ARG A 239 -13.95 4.71 6.40
N TYR A 240 -14.09 4.89 7.72
CA TYR A 240 -15.37 4.85 8.45
C TYR A 240 -15.44 5.96 9.51
N GLU A 241 -16.40 6.87 9.36
CA GLU A 241 -16.82 7.76 10.45
C GLU A 241 -17.62 6.96 11.48
N TRP A 242 -17.34 7.20 12.75
CA TRP A 242 -18.20 6.79 13.84
C TRP A 242 -19.15 7.95 14.15
N ILE A 243 -20.46 7.76 13.92
CA ILE A 243 -21.48 8.72 14.33
C ILE A 243 -22.17 8.14 15.56
N GLU A 244 -21.93 8.75 16.71
CA GLU A 244 -22.59 8.40 17.96
C GLU A 244 -23.98 9.07 17.97
N GLY A 245 -25.03 8.26 17.74
CA GLY A 245 -26.40 8.73 17.83
C GLY A 245 -27.36 8.00 16.92
N ALA A 246 -28.34 7.32 17.53
CA ALA A 246 -29.52 6.73 16.91
C ALA A 246 -29.27 5.60 15.89
N GLY A 247 -28.78 4.44 16.36
CA GLY A 247 -29.30 3.11 16.01
C GLY A 247 -29.40 2.65 14.53
N GLU A 248 -29.00 3.45 13.54
CA GLU A 248 -29.11 3.15 12.11
C GLU A 248 -27.79 3.50 11.40
N MET A 249 -27.26 2.53 10.66
CA MET A 249 -25.99 2.63 9.95
C MET A 249 -26.24 2.75 8.44
N ARG A 250 -25.72 3.80 7.80
CA ARG A 250 -25.77 3.97 6.34
C ARG A 250 -24.44 3.56 5.69
N LEU A 251 -24.52 2.60 4.77
CA LEU A 251 -23.38 2.09 3.99
C LEU A 251 -22.81 3.15 3.05
N GLY A 252 -21.49 3.33 3.09
CA GLY A 252 -20.72 3.63 1.88
C GLY A 252 -20.46 2.33 1.10
N GLU A 253 -20.38 2.39 -0.24
CA GLU A 253 -20.36 1.25 -1.17
C GLU A 253 -19.09 0.33 -1.14
N VAL A 254 -18.36 0.23 -0.03
CA VAL A 254 -17.27 -0.74 0.09
C VAL A 254 -17.43 -1.52 1.40
N MET A 255 -18.08 -2.69 1.30
CA MET A 255 -18.04 -3.69 2.35
C MET A 255 -16.61 -4.25 2.43
N THR A 256 -15.91 -4.02 3.54
CA THR A 256 -14.74 -4.85 3.88
C THR A 256 -15.13 -5.79 5.04
N PRO A 257 -14.68 -7.06 5.03
CA PRO A 257 -15.03 -8.06 6.06
C PRO A 257 -14.67 -7.68 7.50
N PHE A 258 -13.75 -6.74 7.68
CA PHE A 258 -13.00 -6.50 8.92
C PHE A 258 -13.53 -5.33 9.74
N ALA A 259 -14.26 -4.41 9.10
CA ALA A 259 -14.87 -3.26 9.76
C ALA A 259 -16.07 -3.67 10.63
N ASN A 260 -16.72 -4.78 10.29
CA ASN A 260 -18.00 -5.21 10.90
C ASN A 260 -17.87 -6.40 11.88
N CYS A 261 -16.66 -6.89 12.14
CA CYS A 261 -16.43 -7.99 13.10
C CYS A 261 -15.46 -7.54 14.21
N PRO A 262 -15.92 -6.67 15.14
CA PRO A 262 -15.07 -6.13 16.21
C PRO A 262 -14.51 -7.22 17.12
N SER A 263 -15.16 -8.39 17.18
CA SER A 263 -14.81 -9.53 18.02
C SER A 263 -13.62 -10.36 17.54
N LEU A 264 -13.15 -10.19 16.30
CA LEU A 264 -12.01 -10.97 15.81
C LEU A 264 -10.71 -10.51 16.46
N PRO A 265 -9.82 -11.44 16.87
CA PRO A 265 -8.53 -11.06 17.43
C PRO A 265 -7.72 -10.23 16.44
N ARG A 266 -6.98 -9.27 16.97
CA ARG A 266 -6.13 -8.36 16.21
C ARG A 266 -4.71 -8.46 16.74
N PHE A 267 -3.75 -8.32 15.84
CA PHE A 267 -2.37 -8.09 16.23
C PHE A 267 -1.69 -7.01 15.39
N GLN A 268 -0.67 -6.40 15.97
CA GLN A 268 0.26 -5.49 15.29
C GLN A 268 1.68 -6.02 15.42
N MET A 269 2.40 -5.99 14.31
CA MET A 269 3.81 -6.37 14.27
C MET A 269 4.64 -5.36 13.50
N LEU A 270 5.89 -5.18 13.96
CA LEU A 270 6.93 -4.52 13.21
C LEU A 270 7.76 -5.57 12.49
N VAL A 271 7.92 -5.45 11.18
CA VAL A 271 8.66 -6.42 10.35
C VAL A 271 9.82 -5.72 9.68
N GLN A 272 11.05 -6.15 9.97
CA GLN A 272 12.26 -5.75 9.27
C GLN A 272 12.62 -6.83 8.26
N CYS A 273 12.75 -6.47 6.98
CA CYS A 273 12.91 -7.46 5.92
C CYS A 273 13.68 -6.91 4.71
N GLY A 274 14.16 -7.81 3.85
CA GLY A 274 14.85 -7.48 2.60
C GLY A 274 13.91 -7.05 1.46
N GLY A 275 14.45 -7.01 0.24
CA GLY A 275 13.64 -6.93 -0.98
C GLY A 275 12.80 -8.18 -1.21
N GLY A 276 11.57 -8.01 -1.71
CA GLY A 276 10.74 -9.12 -2.19
C GLY A 276 9.86 -9.82 -1.15
N VAL A 277 9.88 -9.39 0.12
CA VAL A 277 9.00 -9.95 1.16
C VAL A 277 7.57 -9.39 1.02
N TYR A 278 6.59 -10.29 0.93
CA TYR A 278 5.17 -9.97 0.94
C TYR A 278 4.63 -10.08 2.36
N ILE A 279 4.36 -8.93 3.00
CA ILE A 279 3.82 -8.89 4.36
C ILE A 279 2.42 -9.52 4.43
N ARG A 280 1.63 -9.42 3.36
CA ARG A 280 0.33 -10.10 3.23
C ARG A 280 0.44 -11.61 3.32
N SER A 281 1.36 -12.22 2.58
CA SER A 281 1.60 -13.67 2.66
C SER A 281 2.11 -14.06 4.05
N LEU A 282 3.01 -13.28 4.65
CA LEU A 282 3.46 -13.51 6.03
C LEU A 282 2.30 -13.55 7.02
N VAL A 283 1.37 -12.59 6.95
CA VAL A 283 0.16 -12.58 7.78
C VAL A 283 -0.70 -13.81 7.53
N HIS A 284 -0.97 -14.13 6.26
CA HIS A 284 -1.75 -15.30 5.87
C HIS A 284 -1.16 -16.59 6.46
N ASP A 285 0.16 -16.79 6.31
CA ASP A 285 0.85 -18.00 6.74
C ASP A 285 0.88 -18.14 8.28
N ILE A 286 1.01 -17.02 9.01
CA ILE A 286 0.83 -17.00 10.47
C ILE A 286 -0.57 -17.50 10.83
N GLY A 287 -1.61 -16.99 10.17
CA GLY A 287 -2.98 -17.41 10.40
C GLY A 287 -3.24 -18.88 10.07
N ALA A 288 -2.59 -19.39 9.02
CA ALA A 288 -2.65 -20.80 8.63
C ALA A 288 -2.01 -21.71 9.69
N ILE A 289 -0.83 -21.34 10.22
CA ILE A 289 -0.16 -22.09 11.30
C ILE A 289 -1.00 -22.09 12.58
N LEU A 290 -1.65 -20.97 12.89
CA LEU A 290 -2.56 -20.87 14.05
C LEU A 290 -3.92 -21.55 13.81
N GLY A 291 -4.19 -22.07 12.61
CA GLY A 291 -5.40 -22.81 12.28
C GLY A 291 -6.69 -21.99 12.20
N CYS A 292 -6.61 -20.65 12.26
CA CYS A 292 -7.77 -19.77 12.24
C CYS A 292 -7.86 -18.88 10.98
N GLY A 293 -6.79 -18.86 10.17
CA GLY A 293 -6.66 -17.92 9.06
C GLY A 293 -6.40 -16.49 9.53
N ALA A 294 -5.79 -15.68 8.66
CA ALA A 294 -5.54 -14.28 8.95
C ALA A 294 -5.52 -13.46 7.67
N SER A 295 -5.83 -12.17 7.81
CA SER A 295 -5.73 -11.22 6.72
C SER A 295 -5.22 -9.88 7.22
N MET A 296 -4.42 -9.21 6.39
CA MET A 296 -3.84 -7.92 6.72
C MET A 296 -4.90 -6.82 6.61
N VAL A 297 -5.04 -6.00 7.66
CA VAL A 297 -5.97 -4.86 7.68
C VAL A 297 -5.28 -3.58 7.25
N SER A 298 -4.03 -3.41 7.65
CA SER A 298 -3.33 -2.15 7.44
C SER A 298 -1.83 -2.39 7.36
N LEU A 299 -1.16 -1.57 6.53
CA LEU A 299 0.28 -1.66 6.30
C LEU A 299 0.87 -0.26 6.15
N VAL A 300 1.94 0.03 6.87
CA VAL A 300 2.80 1.20 6.68
C VAL A 300 4.20 0.72 6.36
N ARG A 301 4.82 1.24 5.29
CA ARG A 301 6.27 1.15 5.13
C ARG A 301 6.93 2.33 5.84
N MET A 302 7.53 2.06 7.00
CA MET A 302 8.18 3.06 7.84
C MET A 302 9.53 3.50 7.23
N THR A 303 10.24 2.57 6.60
CA THR A 303 11.57 2.83 6.03
C THR A 303 11.81 2.08 4.72
N GLN A 304 12.72 2.60 3.90
CA GLN A 304 13.32 1.92 2.77
C GLN A 304 14.82 2.27 2.68
N GLY A 305 15.67 1.31 3.04
CA GLY A 305 17.09 1.55 3.27
C GLY A 305 17.28 2.56 4.41
N PRO A 306 18.17 3.56 4.27
CA PRO A 306 18.37 4.61 5.28
C PRO A 306 17.23 5.64 5.33
N ILE A 307 16.29 5.57 4.38
CA ILE A 307 15.25 6.59 4.21
C ILE A 307 14.07 6.23 5.11
N HIS A 308 13.70 7.19 5.95
CA HIS A 308 12.55 7.17 6.84
C HIS A 308 11.62 8.34 6.49
N LEU A 309 10.42 8.35 7.08
CA LEU A 309 9.46 9.45 6.98
C LEU A 309 9.78 10.59 7.95
#